data_AF-A0A1F9REN0-F1
#
_entry.id   AF-A0A1F9REN0-F1
#
_cell.length_a   1.000
_cell.length_b   1.000
_cell.length_c   1.000
_cell.angle_alpha   90.00
_cell.angle_beta   90.00
_cell.angle_gamma   90.00
#
_symmetry.space_group_name_H-M   'P 1'
#
loop_
_entity.id
_entity.type
_entity.pdbx_description
1 polymer ?
#
loop_
_entity_poly.entity_id
_entity_poly.type
_entity_poly.pdbx_seq_one_letter_code
_entity_poly.pdbx_strand_id
1 'polypeptide(L)'
;MKRKFAFAAAAAALVLAAAWLTDFSSGMDPQEAIRKLSGLRMSLALYAMEGKTPPAAFADVIGAGKLEEAPTLKLPWHLRSARVRDVPSRAVTDTGGWAYVNAPADPDFGQVFIDCSHRDPKGRFWSEF
;
A
#
# COMPACT_ATOMS: atom_id res chain seq x y z
N MET A 1 8.27 41.66 -22.25
CA MET A 1 8.89 40.62 -21.38
C MET A 1 7.88 39.89 -20.50
N LYS A 2 7.04 40.57 -19.71
CA LYS A 2 6.07 39.93 -18.78
C LYS A 2 5.14 38.87 -19.41
N ARG A 3 4.62 39.11 -20.63
CA ARG A 3 3.76 38.15 -21.35
C ARG A 3 4.49 36.84 -21.72
N LYS A 4 5.74 36.93 -22.20
CA LYS A 4 6.56 35.75 -22.55
C LYS A 4 6.88 34.90 -21.32
N PHE A 5 7.18 35.56 -20.19
CA PHE A 5 7.35 34.87 -18.90
C PHE A 5 6.06 34.20 -18.43
N ALA A 6 4.90 34.86 -18.55
CA ALA A 6 3.61 34.26 -18.20
C ALA A 6 3.29 33.02 -19.07
N PHE A 7 3.55 33.08 -20.38
CA PHE A 7 3.37 31.92 -21.27
C PHE A 7 4.32 30.78 -20.94
N ALA A 8 5.60 31.07 -20.66
CA ALA A 8 6.57 30.05 -20.26
C ALA A 8 6.19 29.38 -18.93
N ALA A 9 5.75 30.17 -17.94
CA ALA A 9 5.28 29.65 -16.66
C ALA A 9 4.03 28.78 -16.80
N ALA A 10 3.06 29.19 -17.63
CA ALA A 10 1.86 28.41 -17.91
C ALA A 10 2.18 27.08 -18.62
N ALA A 11 3.08 27.10 -19.61
CA ALA A 11 3.52 25.88 -20.29
C ALA A 11 4.24 24.92 -19.33
N ALA A 12 5.11 25.43 -18.45
CA ALA A 12 5.77 24.62 -17.43
C ALA A 12 4.77 23.99 -16.45
N ALA A 13 3.77 24.76 -16.00
CA ALA A 13 2.72 24.27 -15.13
C ALA A 13 1.90 23.13 -15.78
N LEU A 14 1.59 23.24 -17.08
CA LEU A 14 0.90 22.19 -17.82
C LEU A 14 1.73 20.90 -17.93
N VAL A 15 3.03 21.01 -18.19
CA VAL A 15 3.92 19.84 -18.25
C VAL A 15 4.02 19.15 -16.89
N LEU A 16 4.14 19.92 -15.81
CA LEU A 16 4.18 19.39 -14.44
C LEU A 16 2.85 18.72 -14.07
N ALA A 17 1.71 19.33 -14.42
CA ALA A 17 0.39 18.75 -14.18
C ALA A 17 0.19 17.44 -14.96
N ALA A 18 0.63 17.39 -16.23
CA ALA A 18 0.58 16.18 -17.03
C ALA A 18 1.47 15.07 -16.44
N ALA A 19 2.71 15.39 -16.07
CA ALA A 19 3.63 14.45 -15.44
C ALA A 19 3.08 13.91 -14.10
N TRP A 20 2.53 14.79 -13.27
CA TRP A 20 1.89 14.41 -12.02
C TRP A 20 0.67 13.50 -12.25
N LEU A 21 -0.18 13.81 -13.22
CA LEU A 21 -1.33 12.98 -13.57
C LEU A 21 -0.89 11.60 -14.10
N THR A 22 0.16 11.54 -14.91
CA THR A 22 0.71 10.26 -15.37
C THR A 22 1.26 9.42 -14.22
N ASP A 23 1.99 10.02 -13.25
CA ASP A 23 2.46 9.29 -12.08
C ASP A 23 1.31 8.85 -11.16
N PHE A 24 0.33 9.73 -10.92
CA PHE A 24 -0.82 9.45 -10.07
C PHE A 24 -1.68 8.31 -10.63
N SER A 25 -1.97 8.34 -11.93
CA SER A 25 -2.73 7.28 -12.62
C SER A 25 -1.92 6.00 -12.84
N SER A 26 -0.59 6.05 -12.77
CA SER A 26 0.25 4.87 -12.86
C SER A 26 0.28 4.05 -11.56
N GLY A 27 0.53 2.76 -11.72
CA GLY A 27 0.76 1.81 -10.64
C GLY A 27 2.03 1.00 -10.90
N MET A 28 2.50 0.31 -9.87
CA MET A 28 3.51 -0.73 -10.04
C MET A 28 2.93 -1.96 -10.73
N ASP A 29 3.80 -2.86 -11.19
CA ASP A 29 3.39 -4.13 -11.76
C ASP A 29 2.59 -4.97 -10.74
N PRO A 30 1.44 -5.56 -11.11
CA PRO A 30 0.61 -6.29 -10.16
C PRO A 30 1.31 -7.48 -9.50
N GLN A 31 2.19 -8.16 -10.22
CA GLN A 31 2.93 -9.29 -9.69
C GLN A 31 3.97 -8.80 -8.69
N GLU A 32 4.53 -7.60 -8.89
CA GLU A 32 5.37 -6.94 -7.89
C GLU A 32 4.58 -6.62 -6.61
N ALA A 33 3.39 -6.05 -6.72
CA ALA A 33 2.52 -5.75 -5.57
C ALA A 33 2.17 -7.02 -4.79
N ILE A 34 1.77 -8.09 -5.48
CA ILE A 34 1.45 -9.39 -4.87
C ILE A 34 2.69 -10.00 -4.20
N ARG A 35 3.86 -9.95 -4.84
CA ARG A 35 5.10 -10.45 -4.25
C ARG A 35 5.46 -9.70 -2.97
N LYS A 36 5.27 -8.38 -2.93
CA LYS A 36 5.48 -7.56 -1.73
C LYS A 36 4.50 -7.94 -0.61
N LEU A 37 3.23 -8.16 -0.95
CA LEU A 37 2.22 -8.66 -0.01
C LEU A 37 2.60 -10.03 0.55
N SER A 38 3.10 -10.95 -0.28
CA SER A 38 3.61 -12.26 0.17
C SER A 38 4.78 -12.10 1.15
N GLY A 39 5.66 -11.12 0.94
CA GLY A 39 6.75 -10.80 1.87
C GLY A 39 6.24 -10.36 3.25
N LEU A 40 5.24 -9.48 3.29
CA LEU A 40 4.56 -9.05 4.53
C LEU A 40 3.89 -10.22 5.25
N ARG A 41 3.26 -11.15 4.51
CA ARG A 41 2.65 -12.35 5.09
C ARG A 41 3.67 -13.32 5.64
N MET A 42 4.81 -13.46 4.96
CA MET A 42 5.90 -14.31 5.42
C MET A 42 6.51 -13.77 6.72
N SER A 43 6.71 -12.46 6.84
CA SER A 43 7.25 -11.87 8.08
C SER A 43 6.30 -12.04 9.27
N LEU A 44 4.98 -11.92 9.05
CA LEU A 44 3.97 -12.25 10.05
C LEU A 44 4.03 -13.73 10.46
N ALA A 45 4.17 -14.65 9.50
CA ALA A 45 4.31 -16.07 9.80
C ALA A 45 5.57 -16.36 10.63
N LEU A 46 6.71 -15.75 10.28
CA LEU A 46 7.96 -15.87 11.05
C LEU A 46 7.81 -15.33 12.47
N TYR A 47 7.10 -14.21 12.66
CA TYR A 47 6.79 -13.69 13.98
C TYR A 47 5.93 -14.69 14.79
N ALA A 48 4.86 -15.22 14.18
CA ALA A 48 3.95 -16.15 14.84
C ALA A 48 4.63 -17.49 15.21
N MET A 49 5.65 -17.93 14.47
CA MET A 49 6.42 -19.14 14.80
C MET A 49 7.16 -19.02 16.14
N GLU A 50 7.49 -17.81 16.60
CA GLU A 50 8.17 -17.58 17.89
C GLU A 50 7.19 -17.39 19.06
N GLY A 51 6.05 -16.74 18.81
CA GLY A 51 5.09 -16.33 19.85
C GLY A 51 3.72 -17.04 19.82
N LYS A 52 3.51 -17.98 18.90
CA LYS A 52 2.25 -18.72 18.63
C LYS A 52 1.02 -17.87 18.26
N THR A 53 1.09 -16.55 18.37
CA THR A 53 -0.03 -15.62 18.11
C THR A 53 0.41 -14.49 17.18
N PRO A 54 -0.49 -13.98 16.31
CA PRO A 54 -0.21 -12.76 15.56
C PRO A 54 0.04 -11.56 16.48
N PRO A 55 0.86 -10.58 16.05
CA PRO A 55 1.16 -9.40 16.86
C PRO A 55 -0.06 -8.48 17.07
N ALA A 56 -0.05 -7.68 18.13
CA ALA A 56 -1.11 -6.70 18.37
C ALA A 56 -1.01 -5.47 17.45
N ALA A 57 0.18 -5.21 16.89
CA ALA A 57 0.43 -4.19 15.89
C ALA A 57 1.45 -4.67 14.86
N PHE A 58 1.31 -4.28 13.59
CA PHE A 58 2.27 -4.70 12.56
C PHE A 58 3.71 -4.22 12.85
N ALA A 59 3.85 -3.09 13.54
CA ALA A 59 5.14 -2.54 13.94
C ALA A 59 5.98 -3.53 14.79
N ASP A 60 5.34 -4.44 15.53
CA ASP A 60 6.04 -5.45 16.34
C ASP A 60 6.80 -6.45 15.46
N VAL A 61 6.32 -6.71 14.23
CA VAL A 61 7.02 -7.56 13.25
C VAL A 61 8.37 -6.95 12.85
N ILE A 62 8.37 -5.63 12.65
CA ILE A 62 9.58 -4.86 12.30
C ILE A 62 10.50 -4.77 13.52
N GLY A 63 9.95 -4.43 14.70
CA GLY A 63 10.70 -4.36 15.95
C GLY A 63 11.36 -5.68 16.34
N ALA A 64 10.74 -6.82 16.02
CA ALA A 64 11.30 -8.16 16.22
C ALA A 64 12.29 -8.61 15.12
N GLY A 65 12.60 -7.75 14.15
CA GLY A 65 13.54 -8.03 13.07
C GLY A 65 13.07 -9.08 12.06
N LYS A 66 11.76 -9.36 11.98
CA LYS A 66 11.20 -10.30 10.98
C LYS A 66 10.99 -9.64 9.62
N LEU A 67 11.05 -8.32 9.60
CA LEU A 67 11.01 -7.50 8.41
C LEU A 67 11.82 -6.24 8.69
N GLU A 68 12.71 -5.84 7.78
CA GLU A 68 13.50 -4.62 7.93
C GLU A 68 12.62 -3.37 7.85
N GLU A 69 11.79 -3.30 6.81
CA GLU A 69 10.77 -2.26 6.64
C GLU A 69 9.62 -2.77 5.77
N ALA A 70 8.45 -2.14 5.89
CA ALA A 70 7.33 -2.43 5.01
C ALA A 70 7.64 -1.96 3.59
N PRO A 71 7.44 -2.82 2.56
CA PRO A 71 7.83 -2.47 1.20
C PRO A 71 6.87 -1.41 0.65
N THR A 72 7.41 -0.51 -0.16
CA THR A 72 6.59 0.52 -0.81
C THR A 72 5.58 -0.10 -1.79
N LEU A 73 4.32 0.34 -1.69
CA LEU A 73 3.21 0.09 -2.60
C LEU A 73 2.90 1.34 -3.43
N LYS A 74 2.63 1.16 -4.71
CA LYS A 74 2.11 2.21 -5.60
C LYS A 74 1.03 1.58 -6.47
N LEU A 75 -0.22 1.94 -6.22
CA LEU A 75 -1.34 1.53 -7.06
C LEU A 75 -1.80 2.68 -7.97
N PRO A 76 -2.47 2.38 -9.09
CA PRO A 76 -3.16 3.40 -9.87
C PRO A 76 -4.12 4.19 -8.99
N TRP A 77 -4.15 5.51 -9.19
CA TRP A 77 -5.04 6.45 -8.49
C TRP A 77 -4.79 6.59 -6.99
N HIS A 78 -3.63 6.12 -6.52
CA HIS A 78 -3.20 6.23 -5.14
C HIS A 78 -1.78 6.81 -5.04
N LEU A 79 -1.50 7.53 -3.96
CA LEU A 79 -0.14 7.95 -3.66
C LEU A 79 0.70 6.75 -3.23
N ARG A 80 2.00 6.83 -3.51
CA ARG A 80 2.98 5.85 -3.05
C ARG A 80 3.00 5.81 -1.51
N SER A 81 2.95 4.63 -0.93
CA SER A 81 2.99 4.44 0.53
C SER A 81 3.72 3.17 0.91
N ALA A 82 4.54 3.24 1.95
CA ALA A 82 5.14 2.07 2.61
C ALA A 82 4.44 1.73 3.94
N ARG A 83 3.41 2.50 4.34
CA ARG A 83 2.78 2.35 5.65
C ARG A 83 1.86 1.12 5.68
N VAL A 84 1.97 0.34 6.76
CA VAL A 84 0.96 -0.65 7.16
C VAL A 84 0.06 -0.02 8.22
N ARG A 85 -1.25 -0.01 7.98
CA ARG A 85 -2.25 0.49 8.91
C ARG A 85 -2.83 -0.65 9.71
N ASP A 86 -2.74 -0.56 11.03
CA ASP A 86 -3.51 -1.44 11.92
C ASP A 86 -4.99 -1.05 11.83
N VAL A 87 -5.85 -2.03 11.55
CA VAL A 87 -7.30 -1.86 11.38
C VAL A 87 -8.06 -2.92 12.18
N PRO A 88 -9.26 -2.59 12.68
CA PRO A 88 -10.02 -3.52 13.51
C PRO A 88 -10.67 -4.67 12.72
N SER A 89 -10.78 -4.56 11.40
CA SER A 89 -11.38 -5.58 10.53
C SER A 89 -10.90 -5.41 9.09
N ARG A 90 -11.24 -6.35 8.20
CA ARG A 90 -10.91 -6.29 6.77
C ARG A 90 -11.79 -5.33 5.94
N ALA A 91 -12.38 -4.32 6.58
CA ALA A 91 -13.18 -3.31 5.89
C ALA A 91 -12.28 -2.45 4.98
N VAL A 92 -12.62 -2.39 3.68
CA VAL A 92 -11.87 -1.63 2.68
C VAL A 92 -12.22 -0.14 2.83
N THR A 93 -11.20 0.69 3.07
CA THR A 93 -11.28 2.16 3.16
C THR A 93 -10.59 2.87 2.00
N ASP A 94 -10.06 2.12 1.04
CA ASP A 94 -9.47 2.62 -0.22
C ASP A 94 -8.31 3.60 -0.01
N THR A 95 -7.38 3.27 0.88
CA THR A 95 -6.18 4.11 1.09
C THR A 95 -5.04 3.86 0.12
N GLY A 96 -5.12 2.80 -0.69
CA GLY A 96 -4.06 2.42 -1.63
C GLY A 96 -2.79 1.88 -0.97
N GLY A 97 -2.86 1.58 0.33
CA GLY A 97 -1.76 1.10 1.16
C GLY A 97 -1.97 -0.32 1.67
N TRP A 98 -1.10 -0.74 2.59
CA TRP A 98 -1.25 -2.00 3.31
C TRP A 98 -2.13 -1.81 4.55
N ALA A 99 -2.96 -2.81 4.85
CA ALA A 99 -3.75 -2.85 6.07
C ALA A 99 -3.55 -4.20 6.78
N TYR A 100 -3.44 -4.17 8.10
CA TYR A 100 -3.24 -5.31 8.98
C TYR A 100 -4.39 -5.40 9.98
N VAL A 101 -5.09 -6.54 10.02
CA VAL A 101 -6.20 -6.75 10.96
C VAL A 101 -5.62 -7.09 12.33
N ASN A 102 -5.75 -6.14 13.26
CA ASN A 102 -5.07 -6.19 14.56
C ASN A 102 -6.01 -6.43 15.75
N ALA A 103 -7.31 -6.65 15.51
CA ALA A 103 -8.28 -6.97 16.55
C ALA A 103 -8.35 -8.48 16.82
N PRO A 104 -7.96 -8.98 18.01
CA PRO A 104 -7.91 -10.43 18.29
C PRO A 104 -9.26 -11.16 18.22
N ALA A 105 -10.38 -10.42 18.30
CA ALA A 105 -11.72 -10.98 18.22
C ALA A 105 -12.23 -11.10 16.76
N ASP A 106 -11.55 -10.49 15.79
CA ASP A 106 -11.93 -10.55 14.39
C ASP A 106 -11.44 -11.87 13.76
N PRO A 107 -12.24 -12.57 12.96
CA PRO A 107 -11.82 -13.82 12.31
C PRO A 107 -10.64 -13.64 11.36
N ASP A 108 -10.40 -12.43 10.85
CA ASP A 108 -9.26 -12.09 10.02
C ASP A 108 -8.04 -11.61 10.82
N PHE A 109 -8.05 -11.69 12.16
CA PHE A 109 -6.91 -11.29 12.98
C PHE A 109 -5.59 -11.89 12.50
N GLY A 110 -4.57 -11.04 12.34
CA GLY A 110 -3.28 -11.47 11.83
C GLY A 110 -3.13 -11.42 10.31
N GLN A 111 -4.19 -11.10 9.57
CA GLN A 111 -4.10 -10.97 8.12
C GLN A 111 -3.63 -9.57 7.70
N VAL A 112 -2.82 -9.54 6.65
CA VAL A 112 -2.44 -8.32 5.93
C VAL A 112 -3.02 -8.37 4.51
N PHE A 113 -3.54 -7.25 4.04
CA PHE A 113 -4.20 -7.12 2.74
C PHE A 113 -3.91 -5.74 2.12
N ILE A 114 -4.28 -5.59 0.84
CA ILE A 114 -4.19 -4.31 0.13
C ILE A 114 -5.50 -3.55 0.33
N ASP A 115 -5.44 -2.40 0.98
CA ASP A 115 -6.62 -1.57 1.22
C ASP A 115 -6.95 -0.71 -0.01
N CYS A 116 -7.55 -1.32 -1.02
CA CYS A 116 -7.95 -0.65 -2.25
C CYS A 116 -9.22 -1.26 -2.84
N SER A 117 -10.17 -0.40 -3.17
CA SER A 117 -11.48 -0.74 -3.75
C SER A 117 -11.45 -0.85 -5.28
N HIS A 118 -10.32 -0.51 -5.90
CA HIS A 118 -10.13 -0.60 -7.34
C HIS A 118 -9.74 -2.03 -7.76
N ARG A 119 -9.82 -2.31 -9.07
CA ARG A 119 -9.45 -3.60 -9.66
C ARG A 119 -8.01 -3.60 -10.19
N ASP A 120 -7.36 -4.76 -10.15
CA ASP A 120 -6.13 -5.05 -10.88
C ASP A 120 -6.41 -5.09 -12.41
N PRO A 121 -5.37 -5.12 -13.26
CA PRO A 121 -5.55 -5.23 -14.72
C PRO A 121 -6.27 -6.50 -15.19
N LYS A 122 -6.45 -7.50 -14.32
CA LYS A 122 -7.17 -8.75 -14.60
C LYS A 122 -8.63 -8.69 -14.10
N GLY A 123 -9.07 -7.57 -13.55
CA GLY A 123 -10.43 -7.36 -13.08
C GLY A 123 -10.72 -7.86 -11.66
N ARG A 124 -9.71 -8.28 -10.88
CA ARG A 124 -9.88 -8.67 -9.46
C ARG A 124 -9.73 -7.48 -8.55
N PHE A 125 -10.45 -7.42 -7.44
CA PHE A 125 -10.25 -6.31 -6.50
C PHE A 125 -8.89 -6.44 -5.81
N TRP A 126 -8.19 -5.32 -5.62
CA TRP A 126 -6.93 -5.34 -4.88
C TRP A 126 -7.09 -5.87 -3.45
N SER A 127 -8.23 -5.61 -2.81
CA SER A 127 -8.55 -6.13 -1.47
C SER A 127 -8.77 -7.65 -1.38
N GLU A 128 -8.96 -8.33 -2.51
CA GLU A 128 -9.12 -9.79 -2.57
C GLU A 128 -7.79 -10.54 -2.46
N PHE A 129 -6.66 -9.83 -2.62
CA PHE A 129 -5.34 -10.43 -2.44
C PHE A 129 -4.98 -10.58 -0.99
#